data_AF-M3D500-F1
#
_entry.id   AF-M3D500-F1
#
_cell.length_a   1.000
_cell.length_b   1.000
_cell.length_c   1.000
_cell.angle_alpha   90.00
_cell.angle_beta   90.00
_cell.angle_gamma   90.00
#
_symmetry.space_group_name_H-M   'P 1'
#
loop_
_entity.id
_entity.type
_entity.pdbx_description
1 polymer ?
#
loop_
_entity_poly.entity_id
_entity_poly.type
_entity_poly.pdbx_seq_one_letter_code
_entity_poly.pdbx_strand_id
1 'polypeptide(L)'
;MMQSTFFFFFFFLLWSLTTSAQFNNPPGVDIWCGKAYRVGNSSFNPGGQFLEPEISETPLLNLKIAPRYSIYLEDERSGGVIINASISYLVGVAFVPDGDFITLGKPAEFDLDLSGIPAQLQPYNLTIVATHHLHPEQSYTASTEFFKLPTPSGEGSAARIDNLLGGLSARRAHSTDWIPIFPYTYYVQWTLYWHSNLSTLEEFSQMGYNLIHIVPTGDLGNETFPWDLFQPYLDKAAELGLWLQYDVLFQPDNFTNMLEQISRLKSHPSILTWYIADEPDGKSNPLNATRMGYEQIRSLDKYHPISEALNCKEFYYEFYADGADIIMSDVYPVSTNTSFSTVYFTECNQTYGCCGCDDCEGSLRDVSERLDWFKHMDDIVGWEKTHWGVPQAFGNETFWTRYPTPAEEVVMTMLSINHGAHGIVMWDFPTTPEILQITTRLAPILTNSTISNFFLTKPRIALSSPSSSSSSSSSQAQKTDIDATIWIDDEIILVSIVNLGLQNLGGEILIDLPDGIKVDEKTRSDYRNEK
;
A
#
# COMPACT_ATOMS: atom_id res chain seq x y z
N MET A 1 -29.54 -48.63 14.56
CA MET A 1 -29.67 -48.13 13.17
C MET A 1 -29.36 -46.66 13.20
N MET A 2 -28.50 -46.23 12.27
CA MET A 2 -27.52 -45.14 12.38
C MET A 2 -28.12 -43.75 12.67
N GLN A 3 -27.64 -43.14 13.75
CA GLN A 3 -27.60 -41.68 13.92
C GLN A 3 -26.30 -41.18 13.29
N SER A 4 -26.39 -40.25 12.35
CA SER A 4 -25.25 -39.56 11.76
C SER A 4 -24.97 -38.30 12.58
N THR A 5 -23.83 -38.29 13.27
CA THR A 5 -23.31 -37.15 14.01
C THR A 5 -22.39 -36.36 13.07
N PHE A 6 -22.78 -35.14 12.72
CA PHE A 6 -21.93 -34.22 11.96
C PHE A 6 -20.79 -33.72 12.87
N PHE A 7 -19.55 -34.01 12.47
CA PHE A 7 -18.34 -33.50 13.11
C PHE A 7 -18.08 -32.07 12.65
N PHE A 8 -18.19 -31.10 13.57
CA PHE A 8 -17.57 -29.78 13.40
C PHE A 8 -16.09 -29.89 13.74
N PHE A 9 -15.21 -29.66 12.77
CA PHE A 9 -13.77 -29.51 13.01
C PHE A 9 -13.50 -28.11 13.55
N PHE A 10 -13.29 -28.00 14.86
CA PHE A 10 -12.59 -26.87 15.48
C PHE A 10 -11.09 -27.16 15.41
N PHE A 11 -10.35 -26.41 14.60
CA PHE A 11 -8.89 -26.38 14.70
C PHE A 11 -8.49 -25.58 15.94
N PHE A 12 -8.17 -26.28 17.03
CA PHE A 12 -7.39 -25.72 18.13
C PHE A 12 -5.91 -25.87 17.81
N LEU A 13 -5.24 -24.76 17.49
CA LEU A 13 -3.79 -24.74 17.32
C LEU A 13 -3.12 -24.69 18.70
N LEU A 14 -2.51 -25.80 19.11
CA LEU A 14 -1.62 -25.86 20.27
C LEU A 14 -0.30 -25.17 19.93
N TRP A 15 -0.06 -23.99 20.51
CA TRP A 15 1.23 -23.29 20.43
C TRP A 15 2.29 -24.07 21.22
N SER A 16 3.23 -24.71 20.53
CA SER A 16 4.48 -25.16 21.10
C SER A 16 5.55 -24.07 20.94
N LEU A 17 6.09 -23.60 22.06
CA LEU A 17 7.32 -22.80 22.09
C LEU A 17 8.50 -23.65 21.62
N THR A 18 8.92 -23.48 20.37
CA THR A 18 10.20 -23.96 19.85
C THR A 18 10.96 -22.80 19.22
N THR A 19 12.04 -22.39 19.86
CA THR A 19 13.05 -21.47 19.31
C THR A 19 14.11 -22.26 18.55
N SER A 20 13.98 -22.40 17.22
CA SER A 20 15.09 -22.61 16.26
C SER A 20 14.57 -22.62 14.81
N ALA A 21 15.24 -21.86 13.94
CA ALA A 21 15.03 -21.74 12.48
C ALA A 21 13.58 -21.48 12.05
N GLN A 22 13.20 -20.20 12.04
CA GLN A 22 11.93 -19.73 11.50
C GLN A 22 11.77 -19.99 10.00
N PHE A 23 12.89 -20.14 9.28
CA PHE A 23 12.94 -20.37 7.84
C PHE A 23 13.79 -21.58 7.51
N ASN A 24 13.72 -22.03 6.26
CA ASN A 24 14.45 -23.21 5.77
C ASN A 24 15.96 -22.95 5.54
N ASN A 25 16.52 -21.85 6.05
CA ASN A 25 17.93 -21.52 5.83
C ASN A 25 18.87 -22.38 6.70
N PRO A 26 20.01 -22.84 6.16
CA PRO A 26 21.00 -23.55 6.96
C PRO A 26 21.55 -22.69 8.11
N PRO A 27 21.95 -23.29 9.25
CA PRO A 27 22.51 -22.53 10.38
C PRO A 27 23.71 -21.67 9.97
N GLY A 28 23.69 -20.39 10.34
CA GLY A 28 24.75 -19.42 10.03
C GLY A 28 24.73 -18.89 8.59
N VAL A 29 23.67 -19.14 7.82
CA VAL A 29 23.47 -18.58 6.49
C VAL A 29 22.59 -17.33 6.58
N ASP A 30 23.18 -16.19 6.24
CA ASP A 30 22.45 -14.94 6.05
C ASP A 30 21.54 -15.04 4.82
N ILE A 31 20.32 -14.56 4.97
CA ILE A 31 19.26 -14.58 3.95
C ILE A 31 18.65 -13.21 3.72
N TRP A 32 18.14 -13.00 2.50
CA TRP A 32 17.30 -11.87 2.12
C TRP A 32 16.13 -12.41 1.28
N CYS A 33 14.89 -12.08 1.62
CA CYS A 33 13.71 -12.71 1.00
C CYS A 33 13.78 -14.25 1.02
N GLY A 34 14.32 -14.81 2.11
CA GLY A 34 14.58 -16.25 2.27
C GLY A 34 15.79 -16.80 1.50
N LYS A 35 16.40 -16.05 0.57
CA LYS A 35 17.48 -16.50 -0.31
C LYS A 35 18.84 -16.24 0.32
N ALA A 36 19.73 -17.23 0.31
CA ALA A 36 21.14 -16.98 0.67
C ALA A 36 21.78 -16.05 -0.35
N TYR A 37 22.58 -15.08 0.10
CA TYR A 37 23.13 -14.06 -0.81
C TYR A 37 24.65 -13.91 -0.77
N ARG A 38 25.36 -14.54 0.17
CA ARG A 38 26.82 -14.43 0.30
C ARG A 38 27.58 -15.47 -0.53
N VAL A 39 28.73 -15.07 -1.08
CA VAL A 39 29.68 -15.97 -1.74
C VAL A 39 30.04 -17.15 -0.84
N GLY A 40 30.01 -18.35 -1.41
CA GLY A 40 30.34 -19.60 -0.71
C GLY A 40 29.13 -20.31 -0.10
N ASN A 41 28.01 -19.61 0.08
CA ASN A 41 26.75 -20.24 0.47
C ASN A 41 26.16 -21.00 -0.73
N SER A 42 25.56 -22.17 -0.48
CA SER A 42 24.81 -22.88 -1.52
C SER A 42 23.42 -22.27 -1.70
N SER A 43 22.89 -22.28 -2.93
CA SER A 43 21.48 -21.95 -3.18
C SER A 43 20.56 -22.99 -2.53
N PHE A 44 19.37 -22.57 -2.15
CA PHE A 44 18.31 -23.46 -1.67
C PHE A 44 16.95 -22.82 -1.95
N ASN A 45 15.89 -23.64 -1.97
CA ASN A 45 14.55 -23.10 -2.07
C ASN A 45 14.23 -22.36 -0.76
N PRO A 46 13.95 -21.04 -0.79
CA PRO A 46 13.63 -20.28 0.42
C PRO A 46 12.37 -20.79 1.13
N GLY A 47 11.45 -21.40 0.39
CA GLY A 47 10.07 -21.58 0.83
C GLY A 47 9.35 -20.23 0.92
N GLY A 48 8.14 -20.24 1.46
CA GLY A 48 7.38 -19.01 1.68
C GLY A 48 6.85 -18.32 0.43
N GLN A 49 7.02 -18.90 -0.76
CA GLN A 49 6.36 -18.37 -1.96
C GLN A 49 4.86 -18.36 -1.76
N PHE A 50 4.19 -17.36 -2.32
CA PHE A 50 2.75 -17.31 -2.29
C PHE A 50 2.17 -18.48 -3.10
N LEU A 51 1.33 -19.29 -2.46
CA LEU A 51 0.70 -20.44 -3.10
C LEU A 51 -0.73 -20.08 -3.44
N GLU A 52 -1.03 -19.92 -4.73
CA GLU A 52 -2.41 -19.79 -5.16
C GLU A 52 -3.23 -21.04 -4.80
N PRO A 53 -4.48 -20.88 -4.33
CA PRO A 53 -5.37 -22.00 -4.10
C PRO A 53 -5.60 -22.83 -5.37
N GLU A 54 -5.89 -24.12 -5.21
CA GLU A 54 -6.32 -24.93 -6.35
C GLU A 54 -7.61 -24.39 -6.96
N ILE A 55 -7.65 -24.32 -8.30
CA ILE A 55 -8.83 -23.91 -9.04
C ILE A 55 -9.95 -24.94 -8.81
N SER A 56 -11.07 -24.48 -8.26
CA SER A 56 -12.26 -25.29 -8.09
C SER A 56 -12.88 -25.68 -9.43
N GLU A 57 -13.41 -26.89 -9.53
CA GLU A 57 -14.20 -27.33 -10.70
C GLU A 57 -15.61 -26.72 -10.72
N THR A 58 -16.05 -26.15 -9.59
CA THR A 58 -17.38 -25.55 -9.40
C THR A 58 -17.25 -24.10 -8.94
N PRO A 59 -18.20 -23.22 -9.28
CA PRO A 59 -18.16 -21.84 -8.83
C PRO A 59 -18.27 -21.75 -7.29
N LEU A 60 -17.53 -20.80 -6.72
CA LEU A 60 -17.53 -20.45 -5.31
C LEU A 60 -18.13 -19.05 -5.16
N LEU A 61 -18.95 -18.84 -4.13
CA LEU A 61 -19.38 -17.52 -3.70
C LEU A 61 -18.34 -16.96 -2.72
N ASN A 62 -17.65 -15.91 -3.15
CA ASN A 62 -16.77 -15.12 -2.31
C ASN A 62 -17.56 -13.93 -1.74
N LEU A 63 -18.18 -14.16 -0.58
CA LEU A 63 -18.96 -13.15 0.14
C LEU A 63 -18.06 -12.40 1.12
N LYS A 64 -17.90 -11.09 0.90
CA LYS A 64 -17.15 -10.17 1.76
C LYS A 64 -18.04 -9.02 2.22
N ILE A 65 -17.71 -8.49 3.39
CA ILE A 65 -18.34 -7.30 3.96
C ILE A 65 -17.27 -6.41 4.57
N ALA A 66 -17.38 -5.10 4.33
CA ALA A 66 -16.55 -4.10 4.96
C ALA A 66 -17.38 -2.85 5.28
N PRO A 67 -17.10 -2.11 6.37
CA PRO A 67 -17.60 -0.74 6.46
C PRO A 67 -17.00 0.11 5.33
N ARG A 68 -17.70 1.12 4.82
CA ARG A 68 -17.16 2.00 3.77
C ARG A 68 -15.84 2.66 4.17
N TYR A 69 -15.72 3.06 5.43
CA TYR A 69 -14.48 3.58 6.00
C TYR A 69 -14.00 2.74 7.16
N SER A 70 -12.67 2.67 7.37
CA SER A 70 -12.06 1.89 8.44
C SER A 70 -12.48 2.32 9.85
N ILE A 71 -12.85 3.60 10.02
CA ILE A 71 -13.43 4.16 11.25
C ILE A 71 -14.49 5.23 10.94
N TYR A 72 -15.43 5.38 11.86
CA TYR A 72 -16.35 6.51 11.98
C TYR A 72 -16.17 7.18 13.35
N LEU A 73 -16.58 8.44 13.48
CA LEU A 73 -16.51 9.21 14.73
C LEU A 73 -17.89 9.57 15.27
N GLU A 74 -17.95 9.96 16.55
CA GLU A 74 -19.19 10.06 17.33
C GLU A 74 -20.22 11.09 16.81
N ASP A 75 -19.76 12.11 16.10
CA ASP A 75 -20.55 13.14 15.44
C ASP A 75 -21.21 12.63 14.14
N GLU A 76 -20.69 11.56 13.53
CA GLU A 76 -21.26 10.99 12.31
C GLU A 76 -22.60 10.30 12.58
N ARG A 77 -23.58 10.59 11.71
CA ARG A 77 -24.97 10.08 11.79
C ARG A 77 -25.30 9.10 10.68
N SER A 78 -24.50 9.07 9.62
CA SER A 78 -24.63 8.15 8.49
C SER A 78 -23.26 7.56 8.16
N GLY A 79 -23.27 6.33 7.69
CA GLY A 79 -22.11 5.65 7.14
C GLY A 79 -22.53 4.73 6.00
N GLY A 80 -21.59 3.94 5.51
CA GLY A 80 -21.83 2.95 4.46
C GLY A 80 -21.29 1.58 4.85
N VAL A 81 -21.85 0.54 4.25
CA VAL A 81 -21.36 -0.84 4.28
C VAL A 81 -21.22 -1.32 2.84
N ILE A 82 -20.08 -1.90 2.53
CA ILE A 82 -19.77 -2.53 1.26
C ILE A 82 -20.06 -4.02 1.39
N ILE A 83 -20.84 -4.56 0.45
CA ILE A 83 -21.06 -6.00 0.31
C ILE A 83 -20.56 -6.40 -1.07
N ASN A 84 -19.64 -7.36 -1.09
CA ASN A 84 -19.15 -7.96 -2.32
C ASN A 84 -19.52 -9.45 -2.32
N ALA A 85 -20.30 -9.86 -3.32
CA ALA A 85 -20.77 -11.23 -3.49
C ALA A 85 -20.33 -11.74 -4.86
N SER A 86 -19.03 -11.94 -5.03
CA SER A 86 -18.43 -12.30 -6.33
C SER A 86 -18.39 -13.83 -6.52
N ILE A 87 -18.51 -14.27 -7.77
CA ILE A 87 -18.19 -15.65 -8.12
C ILE A 87 -16.69 -15.76 -8.36
N SER A 88 -16.07 -16.73 -7.70
CA SER A 88 -14.65 -17.06 -7.85
C SER A 88 -14.50 -18.56 -8.05
N TYR A 89 -13.40 -18.96 -8.66
CA TYR A 89 -13.00 -20.38 -8.73
C TYR A 89 -11.76 -20.63 -7.86
N LEU A 90 -11.22 -19.61 -7.21
CA LEU A 90 -10.04 -19.72 -6.33
C LEU A 90 -10.42 -19.69 -4.86
N VAL A 91 -11.41 -18.85 -4.48
CA VAL A 91 -11.73 -18.55 -3.08
C VAL A 91 -13.22 -18.43 -2.85
N GLY A 92 -13.67 -18.71 -1.63
CA GLY A 92 -15.07 -18.62 -1.23
C GLY A 92 -15.66 -19.99 -0.87
N VAL A 93 -16.99 -20.05 -0.82
CA VAL A 93 -17.74 -21.24 -0.43
C VAL A 93 -18.49 -21.80 -1.63
N ALA A 94 -18.58 -23.12 -1.75
CA ALA A 94 -19.30 -23.79 -2.84
C ALA A 94 -20.68 -23.15 -3.09
N PHE A 95 -20.93 -22.80 -4.34
CA PHE A 95 -22.14 -22.15 -4.82
C PHE A 95 -22.76 -22.99 -5.92
N VAL A 96 -24.06 -23.27 -5.80
CA VAL A 96 -24.81 -23.99 -6.85
C VAL A 96 -25.51 -22.93 -7.70
N PRO A 97 -25.05 -22.66 -8.93
CA PRO A 97 -25.73 -21.73 -9.81
C PRO A 97 -27.04 -22.36 -10.29
N ASP A 98 -28.16 -21.66 -10.12
CA ASP A 98 -29.44 -22.02 -10.72
C ASP A 98 -29.71 -21.15 -11.96
N GLY A 99 -29.69 -21.78 -13.14
CA GLY A 99 -30.00 -21.13 -14.43
C GLY A 99 -28.79 -20.56 -15.17
N ASP A 100 -29.04 -19.99 -16.36
CA ASP A 100 -27.98 -19.63 -17.32
C ASP A 100 -27.23 -18.33 -16.97
N PHE A 101 -27.76 -17.45 -16.10
CA PHE A 101 -27.11 -16.17 -15.79
C PHE A 101 -27.44 -15.63 -14.38
N ILE A 102 -26.40 -15.39 -13.57
CA ILE A 102 -26.45 -14.48 -12.42
C ILE A 102 -25.46 -13.36 -12.71
N THR A 103 -25.94 -12.11 -12.80
CA THR A 103 -25.06 -10.94 -12.81
C THR A 103 -24.76 -10.55 -11.36
N LEU A 104 -23.67 -11.09 -10.82
CA LEU A 104 -23.02 -10.59 -9.61
C LEU A 104 -21.58 -10.25 -9.99
N GLY A 105 -21.09 -9.07 -9.63
CA GLY A 105 -19.77 -8.66 -10.13
C GLY A 105 -19.28 -7.24 -9.80
N LYS A 106 -19.92 -6.51 -8.89
CA LYS A 106 -19.36 -5.26 -8.33
C LYS A 106 -19.70 -5.18 -6.85
N PRO A 107 -18.79 -4.66 -6.00
CA PRO A 107 -19.15 -4.29 -4.64
C PRO A 107 -20.34 -3.33 -4.66
N ALA A 108 -21.31 -3.57 -3.78
CA ALA A 108 -22.47 -2.72 -3.60
C ALA A 108 -22.37 -2.01 -2.25
N GLU A 109 -22.61 -0.70 -2.26
CA GLU A 109 -22.65 0.12 -1.06
C GLU A 109 -24.08 0.30 -0.56
N PHE A 110 -24.27 0.15 0.74
CA PHE A 110 -25.54 0.32 1.44
C PHE A 110 -25.40 1.36 2.55
N ASP A 111 -26.36 2.26 2.65
CA ASP A 111 -26.41 3.25 3.72
C ASP A 111 -26.61 2.57 5.08
N LEU A 112 -25.87 3.05 6.08
CA LEU A 112 -25.96 2.62 7.48
C LEU A 112 -26.30 3.83 8.36
N ASP A 113 -27.44 3.79 9.05
CA ASP A 113 -27.79 4.80 10.05
C ASP A 113 -26.95 4.61 11.33
N LEU A 114 -26.11 5.59 11.63
CA LEU A 114 -25.22 5.58 12.78
C LEU A 114 -25.84 6.26 14.01
N SER A 115 -27.01 6.88 13.90
CA SER A 115 -27.62 7.69 14.96
C SER A 115 -27.88 6.90 16.24
N GLY A 116 -28.20 5.61 16.11
CA GLY A 116 -28.46 4.70 17.23
C GLY A 116 -27.25 3.93 17.74
N ILE A 117 -26.07 4.08 17.12
CA ILE A 117 -24.86 3.33 17.48
C ILE A 117 -23.99 4.20 18.41
N PRO A 118 -23.77 3.81 19.68
CA PRO A 118 -22.89 4.54 20.58
C PRO A 118 -21.42 4.51 20.13
N ALA A 119 -20.70 5.60 20.36
CA ALA A 119 -19.26 5.61 20.15
C ALA A 119 -18.53 4.85 21.28
N GLN A 120 -17.58 3.99 20.94
CA GLN A 120 -16.78 3.22 21.89
C GLN A 120 -15.44 2.78 21.25
N LEU A 121 -14.44 2.48 22.09
CA LEU A 121 -13.13 2.02 21.62
C LEU A 121 -13.11 0.55 21.17
N GLN A 122 -14.09 -0.25 21.63
CA GLN A 122 -14.24 -1.63 21.22
C GLN A 122 -15.05 -1.74 19.93
N PRO A 123 -14.66 -2.59 18.98
CA PRO A 123 -15.41 -2.75 17.74
C PRO A 123 -16.78 -3.37 17.99
N TYR A 124 -17.72 -3.01 17.12
CA TYR A 124 -18.92 -3.81 16.90
C TYR A 124 -18.59 -4.92 15.89
N ASN A 125 -19.29 -6.06 15.99
CA ASN A 125 -19.23 -7.08 14.96
C ASN A 125 -20.40 -6.87 13.98
N LEU A 126 -20.07 -6.53 12.73
CA LEU A 126 -21.04 -6.41 11.65
C LEU A 126 -21.09 -7.74 10.91
N THR A 127 -22.27 -8.35 10.80
CA THR A 127 -22.46 -9.64 10.14
C THR A 127 -23.59 -9.56 9.13
N ILE A 128 -23.35 -10.08 7.93
CA ILE A 128 -24.39 -10.29 6.92
C ILE A 128 -24.66 -11.77 6.77
N VAL A 129 -25.92 -12.08 6.50
CA VAL A 129 -26.36 -13.42 6.12
C VAL A 129 -27.07 -13.29 4.77
N ALA A 130 -26.50 -13.91 3.75
CA ALA A 130 -27.09 -14.02 2.43
C ALA A 130 -27.75 -15.39 2.31
N THR A 131 -29.00 -15.43 1.84
CA THR A 131 -29.75 -16.68 1.65
C THR A 131 -30.07 -16.83 0.17
N HIS A 132 -29.85 -18.03 -0.40
CA HIS A 132 -30.22 -18.29 -1.78
C HIS A 132 -31.75 -18.25 -1.93
N HIS A 133 -32.26 -17.52 -2.93
CA HIS A 133 -33.70 -17.29 -3.08
C HIS A 133 -34.49 -18.57 -3.36
N LEU A 134 -33.92 -19.50 -4.14
CA LEU A 134 -34.56 -20.77 -4.51
C LEU A 134 -34.17 -21.94 -3.60
N HIS A 135 -33.08 -21.79 -2.85
CA HIS A 135 -32.53 -22.79 -1.93
C HIS A 135 -32.30 -22.15 -0.55
N PRO A 136 -33.35 -21.81 0.21
CA PRO A 136 -33.20 -21.08 1.47
C PRO A 136 -32.36 -21.80 2.53
N GLU A 137 -32.15 -23.11 2.37
CA GLU A 137 -31.21 -23.92 3.14
C GLU A 137 -29.73 -23.57 2.90
N GLN A 138 -29.40 -22.92 1.77
CA GLN A 138 -28.08 -22.40 1.47
C GLN A 138 -27.97 -20.96 1.97
N SER A 139 -27.26 -20.81 3.08
CA SER A 139 -26.94 -19.52 3.67
C SER A 139 -25.44 -19.29 3.72
N TYR A 140 -25.02 -18.07 3.40
CA TYR A 140 -23.64 -17.61 3.42
C TYR A 140 -23.53 -16.48 4.44
N THR A 141 -22.47 -16.52 5.24
CA THR A 141 -22.24 -15.54 6.30
C THR A 141 -20.87 -14.91 6.13
N ALA A 142 -20.80 -13.59 6.26
CA ALA A 142 -19.55 -12.84 6.35
C ALA A 142 -19.64 -11.84 7.51
N SER A 143 -18.51 -11.60 8.17
CA SER A 143 -18.41 -10.72 9.34
C SER A 143 -17.17 -9.84 9.25
N THR A 144 -17.26 -8.63 9.81
CA THR A 144 -16.15 -7.68 9.94
C THR A 144 -16.28 -6.86 11.22
N GLU A 145 -15.17 -6.29 11.66
CA GLU A 145 -15.19 -5.27 12.71
C GLU A 145 -15.74 -3.94 12.15
N PHE A 146 -16.48 -3.22 13.00
CA PHE A 146 -17.00 -1.89 12.74
C PHE A 146 -16.64 -0.96 13.89
N PHE A 147 -15.90 0.12 13.59
CA PHE A 147 -15.45 1.09 14.58
C PHE A 147 -16.23 2.40 14.45
N LYS A 148 -16.98 2.75 15.50
CA LYS A 148 -17.46 4.11 15.74
C LYS A 148 -16.82 4.62 17.02
N LEU A 149 -15.82 5.48 16.89
CA LEU A 149 -14.97 5.92 17.98
C LEU A 149 -15.43 7.27 18.54
N PRO A 150 -15.13 7.59 19.81
CA PRO A 150 -15.23 8.96 20.32
C PRO A 150 -14.37 9.92 19.49
N THR A 151 -14.63 11.22 19.54
CA THR A 151 -13.69 12.19 18.94
C THR A 151 -12.31 12.06 19.61
N PRO A 152 -11.19 12.12 18.86
CA PRO A 152 -9.86 12.14 19.44
C PRO A 152 -9.75 13.22 20.53
N SER A 153 -9.04 12.91 21.61
CA SER A 153 -8.91 13.83 22.74
C SER A 153 -7.99 15.01 22.43
N GLY A 154 -8.31 16.19 22.94
CA GLY A 154 -7.45 17.38 22.83
C GLY A 154 -7.33 17.89 21.40
N GLU A 155 -6.11 18.09 20.93
CA GLU A 155 -5.79 18.53 19.57
C GLU A 155 -5.57 17.36 18.59
N GLY A 156 -5.84 16.12 19.00
CA GLY A 156 -5.50 14.93 18.21
C GLY A 156 -6.13 14.88 16.82
N SER A 157 -5.64 13.98 15.98
CA SER A 157 -6.17 13.70 14.66
C SER A 157 -6.78 12.30 14.58
N ALA A 158 -7.49 12.06 13.48
CA ALA A 158 -7.89 10.74 13.03
C ALA A 158 -7.74 10.65 11.52
N ALA A 159 -7.39 9.47 11.04
CA ALA A 159 -7.28 9.13 9.64
C ALA A 159 -8.07 7.84 9.37
N ARG A 160 -8.71 7.77 8.21
CA ARG A 160 -9.52 6.62 7.80
C ARG A 160 -9.23 6.24 6.36
N ILE A 161 -9.22 4.93 6.13
CA ILE A 161 -9.12 4.33 4.80
C ILE A 161 -10.53 4.17 4.27
N ASP A 162 -10.71 4.50 3.00
CA ASP A 162 -11.86 4.11 2.19
C ASP A 162 -11.68 2.65 1.76
N ASN A 163 -12.46 1.74 2.32
CA ASN A 163 -12.32 0.31 2.03
C ASN A 163 -12.82 -0.08 0.63
N LEU A 164 -13.57 0.79 -0.06
CA LEU A 164 -13.99 0.51 -1.45
C LEU A 164 -12.87 0.85 -2.43
N LEU A 165 -12.20 1.99 -2.21
CA LEU A 165 -11.29 2.56 -3.20
C LEU A 165 -9.83 2.59 -2.77
N GLY A 166 -9.53 2.53 -1.47
CA GLY A 166 -8.18 2.59 -0.89
C GLY A 166 -7.70 4.00 -0.53
N GLY A 167 -8.49 5.04 -0.84
CA GLY A 167 -8.14 6.44 -0.55
C GLY A 167 -8.08 6.75 0.95
N LEU A 168 -7.20 7.68 1.34
CA LEU A 168 -7.08 8.16 2.71
C LEU A 168 -7.80 9.50 2.89
N SER A 169 -8.47 9.66 4.05
CA SER A 169 -8.91 10.98 4.53
C SER A 169 -8.55 11.16 5.99
N ALA A 170 -8.30 12.40 6.41
CA ALA A 170 -8.03 12.71 7.80
C ALA A 170 -8.75 13.97 8.26
N ARG A 171 -8.89 14.09 9.58
CA ARG A 171 -9.37 15.30 10.22
C ARG A 171 -8.77 15.47 11.61
N ARG A 172 -8.73 16.72 12.06
CA ARG A 172 -8.32 17.09 13.44
C ARG A 172 -9.55 17.12 14.35
N ALA A 173 -9.35 16.95 15.65
CA ALA A 173 -10.41 16.85 16.66
C ALA A 173 -11.41 18.03 16.63
N HIS A 174 -10.95 19.24 16.28
CA HIS A 174 -11.80 20.43 16.20
C HIS A 174 -12.62 20.55 14.91
N SER A 175 -12.45 19.63 13.96
CA SER A 175 -13.13 19.61 12.67
C SER A 175 -14.06 18.40 12.57
N THR A 176 -15.24 18.61 11.97
CA THR A 176 -16.13 17.53 11.55
C THR A 176 -15.86 17.08 10.11
N ASP A 177 -15.14 17.89 9.34
CA ASP A 177 -14.89 17.63 7.92
C ASP A 177 -13.70 16.70 7.75
N TRP A 178 -13.93 15.61 7.01
CA TRP A 178 -12.89 14.71 6.53
C TRP A 178 -12.25 15.28 5.27
N ILE A 179 -10.93 15.45 5.28
CA ILE A 179 -10.16 15.98 4.16
C ILE A 179 -9.47 14.80 3.47
N PRO A 180 -9.75 14.53 2.18
CA PRO A 180 -8.98 13.57 1.40
C PRO A 180 -7.50 13.99 1.31
N ILE A 181 -6.59 13.04 1.52
CA ILE A 181 -5.15 13.29 1.48
C ILE A 181 -4.52 12.24 0.57
N PHE A 182 -3.84 12.71 -0.48
CA PHE A 182 -2.92 11.90 -1.26
C PHE A 182 -1.51 12.23 -0.76
N PRO A 183 -0.86 11.36 0.01
CA PRO A 183 0.45 11.64 0.54
C PRO A 183 1.48 11.67 -0.58
N TYR A 184 2.24 12.76 -0.68
CA TYR A 184 3.34 12.88 -1.63
C TYR A 184 4.54 13.48 -0.90
N THR A 185 5.57 12.67 -0.68
CA THR A 185 6.73 13.03 0.14
C THR A 185 7.91 12.09 -0.08
N TYR A 186 8.95 12.24 0.73
CA TYR A 186 10.11 11.35 0.80
C TYR A 186 10.18 10.64 2.16
N TYR A 187 10.93 9.53 2.21
CA TYR A 187 11.67 9.15 3.40
C TYR A 187 12.76 10.18 3.64
N VAL A 188 12.72 10.87 4.78
CA VAL A 188 13.64 11.96 5.07
C VAL A 188 14.52 11.59 6.26
N GLN A 189 15.83 11.53 6.03
CA GLN A 189 16.79 11.16 7.06
C GLN A 189 16.93 12.26 8.11
N TRP A 190 16.73 11.91 9.38
CA TRP A 190 16.83 12.85 10.50
C TRP A 190 18.17 13.59 10.54
N THR A 191 19.28 12.86 10.41
CA THR A 191 20.63 13.43 10.56
C THR A 191 21.10 14.23 9.36
N LEU A 192 20.58 13.96 8.17
CA LEU A 192 21.03 14.62 6.94
C LEU A 192 20.27 15.91 6.66
N TYR A 193 19.00 15.99 7.06
CA TYR A 193 18.17 17.16 6.77
C TYR A 193 17.52 17.74 8.01
N TRP A 194 16.71 16.96 8.72
CA TRP A 194 15.79 17.53 9.72
C TRP A 194 16.51 18.19 10.88
N HIS A 195 17.49 17.55 11.50
CA HIS A 195 18.15 18.10 12.68
C HIS A 195 18.99 19.38 12.41
N SER A 196 19.14 19.79 11.15
CA SER A 196 19.99 20.94 10.80
C SER A 196 19.41 22.28 11.27
N ASN A 197 18.11 22.52 11.09
CA ASN A 197 17.41 23.75 11.48
C ASN A 197 15.88 23.56 11.37
N LEU A 198 15.09 24.16 12.27
CA LEU A 198 13.63 24.18 12.17
C LEU A 198 13.09 24.80 10.88
N SER A 199 13.85 25.72 10.25
CA SER A 199 13.45 26.31 8.96
C SER A 199 13.34 25.28 7.84
N THR A 200 13.97 24.11 7.97
CA THR A 200 13.86 23.02 6.99
C THR A 200 12.42 22.55 6.80
N LEU A 201 11.57 22.62 7.83
CA LEU A 201 10.14 22.25 7.69
C LEU A 201 9.37 23.29 6.88
N GLU A 202 9.72 24.57 7.01
CA GLU A 202 9.12 25.64 6.21
C GLU A 202 9.53 25.48 4.75
N GLU A 203 10.80 25.22 4.48
CA GLU A 203 11.32 24.97 3.14
C GLU A 203 10.66 23.74 2.52
N PHE A 204 10.56 22.64 3.27
CA PHE A 204 9.90 21.41 2.84
C PHE A 204 8.40 21.59 2.56
N SER A 205 7.70 22.36 3.40
CA SER A 205 6.30 22.70 3.16
C SER A 205 6.12 23.55 1.90
N GLN A 206 7.01 24.52 1.68
CA GLN A 206 6.98 25.40 0.49
C GLN A 206 7.25 24.64 -0.82
N MET A 207 7.87 23.46 -0.76
CA MET A 207 8.06 22.57 -1.90
C MET A 207 6.77 21.87 -2.36
N GLY A 208 5.68 21.96 -1.58
CA GLY A 208 4.36 21.41 -1.93
C GLY A 208 4.09 19.99 -1.40
N TYR A 209 5.03 19.41 -0.66
CA TYR A 209 4.83 18.14 0.04
C TYR A 209 3.87 18.31 1.23
N ASN A 210 3.01 17.33 1.46
CA ASN A 210 1.93 17.41 2.46
C ASN A 210 2.07 16.41 3.62
N LEU A 211 3.06 15.50 3.54
CA LEU A 211 3.39 14.49 4.54
C LEU A 211 4.87 14.60 4.89
N ILE A 212 5.24 14.32 6.13
CA ILE A 212 6.62 14.10 6.57
C ILE A 212 6.74 12.61 6.92
N HIS A 213 7.70 11.91 6.31
CA HIS A 213 8.14 10.60 6.80
C HIS A 213 9.57 10.73 7.34
N ILE A 214 9.72 10.71 8.66
CA ILE A 214 11.03 10.83 9.30
C ILE A 214 11.62 9.44 9.48
N VAL A 215 12.81 9.22 8.92
CA VAL A 215 13.61 8.02 9.22
C VAL A 215 14.44 8.33 10.47
N PRO A 216 14.20 7.66 11.60
CA PRO A 216 14.82 7.97 12.89
C PRO A 216 16.26 7.42 12.94
N THR A 217 17.14 7.99 12.11
CA THR A 217 18.57 7.68 12.05
C THR A 217 19.38 8.47 13.07
N GLY A 218 20.60 8.01 13.38
CA GLY A 218 21.55 8.71 14.25
C GLY A 218 20.99 8.96 15.64
N ASP A 219 20.94 10.22 16.09
CA ASP A 219 20.50 10.56 17.44
C ASP A 219 19.04 10.16 17.74
N LEU A 220 18.16 10.08 16.75
CA LEU A 220 16.79 9.55 16.93
C LEU A 220 16.73 8.02 16.96
N GLY A 221 17.77 7.33 16.49
CA GLY A 221 17.86 5.87 16.53
C GLY A 221 18.47 5.32 17.83
N ASN A 222 18.86 6.19 18.77
CA ASN A 222 19.43 5.81 20.05
C ASN A 222 18.37 5.26 21.01
N GLU A 223 18.77 4.40 21.95
CA GLU A 223 17.85 3.76 22.91
C GLU A 223 17.06 4.77 23.76
N THR A 224 17.67 5.90 24.14
CA THR A 224 16.95 7.00 24.77
C THR A 224 16.57 8.02 23.71
N PHE A 225 15.27 8.10 23.38
CA PHE A 225 14.78 9.02 22.36
C PHE A 225 14.90 10.49 22.81
N PRO A 226 15.51 11.39 22.01
CA PRO A 226 15.79 12.76 22.44
C PRO A 226 14.58 13.69 22.22
N TRP A 227 13.53 13.52 23.03
CA TRP A 227 12.27 14.28 22.91
C TRP A 227 12.45 15.80 22.91
N ASP A 228 13.38 16.35 23.68
CA ASP A 228 13.62 17.80 23.73
C ASP A 228 14.14 18.35 22.38
N LEU A 229 14.84 17.52 21.60
CA LEU A 229 15.29 17.87 20.25
C LEU A 229 14.17 17.71 19.23
N PHE A 230 13.26 16.75 19.44
CA PHE A 230 12.20 16.41 18.50
C PHE A 230 10.95 17.29 18.66
N GLN A 231 10.60 17.69 19.88
CA GLN A 231 9.39 18.45 20.19
C GLN A 231 9.24 19.74 19.35
N PRO A 232 10.29 20.57 19.14
CA PRO A 232 10.14 21.77 18.32
C PRO A 232 9.75 21.48 16.85
N TYR A 233 10.12 20.31 16.32
CA TYR A 233 9.75 19.88 14.96
C TYR A 233 8.29 19.45 14.88
N LEU A 234 7.80 18.78 15.92
CA LEU A 234 6.37 18.42 16.05
C LEU A 234 5.51 19.68 16.13
N ASP A 235 5.89 20.63 16.99
CA ASP A 235 5.20 21.91 17.15
C ASP A 235 5.15 22.68 15.81
N LYS A 236 6.28 22.69 15.08
CA LYS A 236 6.36 23.35 13.78
C LYS A 236 5.54 22.64 12.70
N ALA A 237 5.50 21.30 12.69
CA ALA A 237 4.65 20.55 11.78
C ALA A 237 3.16 20.84 12.02
N ALA A 238 2.75 20.98 13.29
CA ALA A 238 1.39 21.39 13.65
C ALA A 238 1.08 22.82 13.18
N GLU A 239 1.99 23.77 13.39
CA GLU A 239 1.87 25.17 12.92
C GLU A 239 1.69 25.25 11.40
N LEU A 240 2.49 24.49 10.64
CA LEU A 240 2.43 24.44 9.18
C LEU A 240 1.27 23.59 8.64
N GLY A 241 0.58 22.85 9.51
CA GLY A 241 -0.49 21.95 9.13
C GLY A 241 -0.03 20.71 8.35
N LEU A 242 1.26 20.36 8.42
CA LEU A 242 1.83 19.16 7.81
C LEU A 242 1.37 17.90 8.55
N TRP A 243 1.21 16.82 7.79
CA TRP A 243 0.94 15.49 8.32
C TRP A 243 2.25 14.72 8.56
N LEU A 244 2.23 13.73 9.45
CA LEU A 244 3.34 12.81 9.74
C LEU A 244 2.91 11.37 9.49
N GLN A 245 3.76 10.66 8.75
CA GLN A 245 3.91 9.22 8.85
C GLN A 245 5.09 8.98 9.79
N TYR A 246 4.82 8.39 10.95
CA TYR A 246 5.83 8.28 12.00
C TYR A 246 6.36 6.85 12.13
N ASP A 247 7.66 6.67 11.88
CA ASP A 247 8.39 5.43 12.18
C ASP A 247 8.47 5.22 13.69
N VAL A 248 7.88 4.11 14.14
CA VAL A 248 7.73 3.81 15.56
C VAL A 248 8.96 3.10 16.17
N LEU A 249 10.11 3.07 15.50
CA LEU A 249 11.33 2.43 16.01
C LEU A 249 11.10 0.97 16.43
N PHE A 250 10.40 0.25 15.56
CA PHE A 250 10.04 -1.13 15.82
C PHE A 250 11.26 -2.03 15.94
N GLN A 251 11.23 -2.89 16.96
CA GLN A 251 12.16 -4.00 17.12
C GLN A 251 11.33 -5.29 17.30
N PRO A 252 11.57 -6.33 16.49
CA PRO A 252 10.77 -7.56 16.53
C PRO A 252 10.71 -8.22 17.92
N ASP A 253 11.77 -8.08 18.71
CA ASP A 253 11.91 -8.73 20.02
C ASP A 253 11.60 -7.80 21.20
N ASN A 254 11.37 -6.49 20.96
CA ASN A 254 11.18 -5.51 22.04
C ASN A 254 10.35 -4.29 21.60
N PHE A 255 9.08 -4.23 22.04
CA PHE A 255 8.17 -3.14 21.69
C PHE A 255 8.27 -1.90 22.58
N THR A 256 9.20 -1.85 23.56
CA THR A 256 9.23 -0.77 24.56
C THR A 256 9.29 0.62 23.94
N ASN A 257 10.21 0.84 22.99
CA ASN A 257 10.35 2.15 22.33
C ASN A 257 9.10 2.46 21.51
N MET A 258 8.63 1.54 20.67
CA MET A 258 7.40 1.69 19.90
C MET A 258 6.21 2.14 20.76
N LEU A 259 5.97 1.48 21.90
CA LEU A 259 4.83 1.82 22.76
C LEU A 259 4.99 3.17 23.45
N GLU A 260 6.22 3.56 23.80
CA GLU A 260 6.51 4.91 24.32
C GLU A 260 6.21 5.97 23.27
N GLN A 261 6.72 5.80 22.04
CA GLN A 261 6.55 6.73 20.93
C GLN A 261 5.05 6.95 20.62
N ILE A 262 4.29 5.87 20.45
CA ILE A 262 2.85 5.94 20.16
C ILE A 262 2.10 6.59 21.32
N SER A 263 2.42 6.23 22.56
CA SER A 263 1.77 6.81 23.74
C SER A 263 1.98 8.32 23.83
N ARG A 264 3.16 8.81 23.41
CA ARG A 264 3.50 10.23 23.40
C ARG A 264 2.85 10.99 22.25
N LEU A 265 2.74 10.36 21.07
CA LEU A 265 2.44 11.05 19.82
C LEU A 265 1.00 10.88 19.32
N LYS A 266 0.25 9.85 19.75
CA LYS A 266 -1.10 9.56 19.22
C LYS A 266 -2.14 10.68 19.35
N SER A 267 -1.93 11.63 20.26
CA SER A 267 -2.80 12.80 20.42
C SER A 267 -2.25 14.06 19.77
N HIS A 268 -1.19 13.96 18.95
CA HIS A 268 -0.62 15.09 18.23
C HIS A 268 -1.45 15.38 16.96
N PRO A 269 -1.77 16.66 16.65
CA PRO A 269 -2.66 17.06 15.54
C PRO A 269 -2.19 16.72 14.13
N SER A 270 -0.94 16.26 14.01
CA SER A 270 -0.29 16.00 12.73
C SER A 270 -0.08 14.51 12.44
N ILE A 271 -0.42 13.58 13.34
CA ILE A 271 -0.27 12.15 13.01
C ILE A 271 -1.30 11.77 11.94
N LEU A 272 -0.83 11.14 10.87
CA LEU A 272 -1.65 10.60 9.78
C LEU A 272 -1.61 9.08 9.78
N THR A 273 -0.40 8.50 9.82
CA THR A 273 -0.16 7.06 9.84
C THR A 273 1.00 6.72 10.78
N TRP A 274 1.00 5.49 11.28
CA TRP A 274 2.18 4.88 11.90
C TRP A 274 2.94 4.09 10.83
N TYR A 275 4.27 4.13 10.84
CA TYR A 275 5.11 3.24 10.04
C TYR A 275 5.74 2.22 10.98
N ILE A 276 5.32 0.96 10.87
CA ILE A 276 5.74 -0.09 11.79
C ILE A 276 7.09 -0.67 11.40
N ALA A 277 7.33 -0.99 10.14
CA ALA A 277 8.56 -1.70 9.76
C ALA A 277 9.01 -1.37 8.35
N ASP A 278 10.32 -1.42 8.20
CA ASP A 278 11.05 -1.29 6.94
C ASP A 278 11.58 -2.67 6.53
N GLU A 279 11.11 -3.19 5.40
CA GLU A 279 11.53 -4.47 4.79
C GLU A 279 11.60 -5.65 5.78
N PRO A 280 10.58 -5.90 6.63
CA PRO A 280 10.59 -7.01 7.58
C PRO A 280 10.66 -8.38 6.87
N ASP A 281 10.17 -8.45 5.63
CA ASP A 281 10.25 -9.60 4.74
C ASP A 281 11.66 -9.84 4.21
N GLY A 282 12.32 -8.79 3.71
CA GLY A 282 13.71 -8.81 3.26
C GLY A 282 14.64 -9.21 4.39
N LYS A 283 14.53 -8.53 5.54
CA LYS A 283 15.32 -8.78 6.76
C LYS A 283 14.99 -10.12 7.42
N SER A 284 13.94 -10.81 6.97
CA SER A 284 13.50 -12.09 7.50
C SER A 284 13.22 -12.01 9.00
N ASN A 285 12.49 -10.97 9.42
CA ASN A 285 12.01 -10.83 10.79
C ASN A 285 11.04 -11.97 11.15
N PRO A 286 10.80 -12.26 12.45
CA PRO A 286 9.73 -13.15 12.91
C PRO A 286 8.39 -12.94 12.20
N LEU A 287 7.81 -14.01 11.64
CA LEU A 287 6.59 -13.98 10.80
C LEU A 287 5.40 -13.38 11.55
N ASN A 288 5.40 -13.51 12.88
CA ASN A 288 4.38 -12.95 13.75
C ASN A 288 4.75 -11.57 14.33
N ALA A 289 5.96 -11.06 14.12
CA ALA A 289 6.42 -9.85 14.80
C ALA A 289 5.67 -8.59 14.35
N THR A 290 5.48 -8.41 13.04
CA THR A 290 4.73 -7.25 12.51
C THR A 290 3.27 -7.31 12.97
N ARG A 291 2.63 -8.49 12.90
CA ARG A 291 1.28 -8.71 13.44
C ARG A 291 1.17 -8.42 14.94
N MET A 292 2.11 -8.91 15.74
CA MET A 292 2.12 -8.64 17.19
C MET A 292 2.29 -7.14 17.46
N GLY A 293 3.18 -6.47 16.72
CA GLY A 293 3.34 -5.02 16.82
C GLY A 293 2.06 -4.29 16.46
N TYR A 294 1.44 -4.61 15.32
CA TYR A 294 0.15 -4.07 14.86
C TYR A 294 -0.92 -4.13 15.96
N GLU A 295 -1.08 -5.29 16.61
CA GLU A 295 -2.05 -5.47 17.69
C GLU A 295 -1.76 -4.56 18.89
N GLN A 296 -0.48 -4.37 19.24
CA GLN A 296 -0.10 -3.46 20.31
C GLN A 296 -0.36 -2.00 19.94
N ILE A 297 -0.01 -1.55 18.72
CA ILE A 297 -0.33 -0.20 18.25
C ILE A 297 -1.84 0.03 18.30
N ARG A 298 -2.63 -0.89 17.73
CA ARG A 298 -4.10 -0.81 17.74
C ARG A 298 -4.69 -0.86 19.13
N SER A 299 -4.01 -1.42 20.13
CA SER A 299 -4.48 -1.35 21.53
C SER A 299 -4.34 0.05 22.13
N LEU A 300 -3.38 0.84 21.67
CA LEU A 300 -3.11 2.20 22.13
C LEU A 300 -3.80 3.27 21.30
N ASP A 301 -3.91 3.06 19.99
CA ASP A 301 -4.41 4.01 19.03
C ASP A 301 -5.28 3.33 17.95
N LYS A 302 -6.56 3.70 17.92
CA LYS A 302 -7.55 3.21 16.94
C LYS A 302 -7.78 4.21 15.80
N TYR A 303 -7.20 5.40 15.89
CA TYR A 303 -7.52 6.55 15.03
C TYR A 303 -6.65 6.66 13.79
N HIS A 304 -5.50 5.99 13.74
CA HIS A 304 -4.54 6.12 12.65
C HIS A 304 -4.23 4.75 12.04
N PRO A 305 -4.24 4.62 10.69
CA PRO A 305 -3.77 3.43 9.99
C PRO A 305 -2.27 3.16 10.22
N ILE A 306 -1.89 1.91 10.07
CA ILE A 306 -0.50 1.44 10.21
C ILE A 306 0.02 1.05 8.82
N SER A 307 1.26 1.42 8.52
CA SER A 307 1.94 1.22 7.25
C SER A 307 3.25 0.46 7.43
N GLU A 308 3.68 -0.30 6.43
CA GLU A 308 5.00 -0.92 6.37
C GLU A 308 5.50 -1.00 4.92
N ALA A 309 6.81 -1.08 4.71
CA ALA A 309 7.39 -1.31 3.39
C ALA A 309 7.79 -2.77 3.20
N LEU A 310 7.44 -3.35 2.05
CA LEU A 310 7.78 -4.72 1.67
C LEU A 310 8.57 -4.76 0.36
N ASN A 311 9.76 -5.40 0.42
CA ASN A 311 10.71 -5.48 -0.69
C ASN A 311 10.66 -6.79 -1.47
N CYS A 312 10.24 -7.87 -0.83
CA CYS A 312 10.18 -9.17 -1.46
C CYS A 312 8.96 -9.27 -2.38
N LYS A 313 9.07 -10.06 -3.45
CA LYS A 313 7.95 -10.25 -4.37
C LYS A 313 6.79 -10.98 -3.70
N GLU A 314 7.08 -12.04 -2.96
CA GLU A 314 6.05 -12.95 -2.43
C GLU A 314 6.46 -13.68 -1.13
N PHE A 315 7.67 -13.45 -0.61
CA PHE A 315 8.20 -14.21 0.52
C PHE A 315 7.35 -14.00 1.79
N TYR A 316 6.53 -14.99 2.14
CA TYR A 316 5.57 -14.99 3.25
C TYR A 316 4.70 -13.72 3.29
N TYR A 317 4.27 -13.22 2.11
CA TYR A 317 3.48 -12.00 1.99
C TYR A 317 2.28 -11.98 2.96
N GLU A 318 1.53 -13.08 3.03
CA GLU A 318 0.34 -13.22 3.91
C GLU A 318 0.62 -13.11 5.41
N PHE A 319 1.87 -13.26 5.84
CA PHE A 319 2.24 -13.10 7.25
C PHE A 319 2.78 -11.71 7.52
N TYR A 320 3.62 -11.18 6.63
CA TYR A 320 4.19 -9.85 6.79
C TYR A 320 3.11 -8.79 6.66
N ALA A 321 2.35 -8.80 5.55
CA ALA A 321 1.31 -7.81 5.26
C ALA A 321 0.12 -7.85 6.24
N ASP A 322 -0.02 -8.89 7.09
CA ASP A 322 -1.00 -8.90 8.19
C ASP A 322 -0.65 -7.87 9.30
N GLY A 323 0.57 -7.33 9.27
CA GLY A 323 1.09 -6.32 10.19
C GLY A 323 0.78 -4.87 9.86
N ALA A 324 0.07 -4.57 8.76
CA ALA A 324 -0.23 -3.20 8.35
C ALA A 324 -1.58 -3.07 7.63
N ASP A 325 -2.16 -1.87 7.66
CA ASP A 325 -3.33 -1.49 6.86
C ASP A 325 -2.91 -0.97 5.46
N ILE A 326 -1.71 -0.38 5.38
CA ILE A 326 -1.11 0.20 4.17
C ILE A 326 0.20 -0.53 3.85
N ILE A 327 0.30 -1.14 2.68
CA ILE A 327 1.52 -1.78 2.19
C ILE A 327 2.23 -0.83 1.22
N MET A 328 3.50 -0.53 1.50
CA MET A 328 4.33 0.33 0.68
C MET A 328 5.27 -0.54 -0.15
N SER A 329 5.26 -0.38 -1.47
CA SER A 329 6.15 -1.14 -2.36
C SER A 329 7.41 -0.35 -2.68
N ASP A 330 8.58 -0.86 -2.26
CA ASP A 330 9.91 -0.27 -2.43
C ASP A 330 10.73 -0.96 -3.52
N VAL A 331 10.17 -0.94 -4.73
CA VAL A 331 10.81 -1.47 -5.93
C VAL A 331 11.67 -0.41 -6.60
N TYR A 332 12.97 -0.69 -6.69
CA TYR A 332 13.99 0.23 -7.23
C TYR A 332 14.66 -0.35 -8.49
N PRO A 333 14.09 -0.14 -9.69
CA PRO A 333 14.58 -0.79 -10.91
C PRO A 333 15.70 -0.01 -11.62
N VAL A 334 16.00 1.24 -11.22
CA VAL A 334 16.82 2.12 -12.05
C VAL A 334 18.32 1.84 -11.87
N SER A 335 18.95 1.34 -12.92
CA SER A 335 20.40 1.13 -12.97
C SER A 335 20.94 0.12 -11.94
N THR A 336 20.14 -0.89 -11.65
CA THR A 336 20.53 -2.11 -10.92
C THR A 336 20.77 -3.27 -11.89
N ASN A 337 21.60 -4.23 -11.50
CA ASN A 337 21.73 -5.51 -12.20
C ASN A 337 20.98 -6.58 -11.40
N THR A 338 19.81 -6.99 -11.89
CA THR A 338 18.94 -7.95 -11.19
C THR A 338 19.36 -9.41 -11.36
N SER A 339 20.35 -9.68 -12.23
CA SER A 339 20.88 -11.04 -12.47
C SER A 339 22.18 -11.34 -11.72
N PHE A 340 22.90 -10.31 -11.27
CA PHE A 340 24.16 -10.47 -10.55
C PHE A 340 24.43 -9.32 -9.58
N SER A 341 24.65 -9.67 -8.31
CA SER A 341 24.93 -8.73 -7.24
C SER A 341 26.39 -8.28 -7.29
N THR A 342 26.62 -7.01 -7.61
CA THR A 342 27.98 -6.41 -7.52
C THR A 342 28.42 -6.14 -6.08
N VAL A 343 27.50 -6.20 -5.12
CA VAL A 343 27.76 -6.02 -3.69
C VAL A 343 28.24 -7.32 -3.07
N TYR A 344 27.52 -8.41 -3.33
CA TYR A 344 27.82 -9.71 -2.74
C TYR A 344 28.61 -10.64 -3.65
N PHE A 345 28.80 -10.29 -4.92
CA PHE A 345 29.47 -11.10 -5.94
C PHE A 345 28.81 -12.47 -6.16
N THR A 346 27.48 -12.49 -6.20
CA THR A 346 26.64 -13.67 -6.38
C THR A 346 25.65 -13.47 -7.53
N GLU A 347 25.28 -14.57 -8.20
CA GLU A 347 24.13 -14.55 -9.10
C GLU A 347 22.84 -14.29 -8.31
N CYS A 348 21.88 -13.61 -8.93
CA CYS A 348 20.55 -13.39 -8.39
C CYS A 348 19.53 -14.16 -9.23
N ASN A 349 18.77 -15.02 -8.56
CA ASN A 349 17.69 -15.81 -9.14
C ASN A 349 16.66 -16.18 -8.05
N GLN A 350 15.68 -17.01 -8.40
CA GLN A 350 14.60 -17.44 -7.50
C GLN A 350 15.07 -18.17 -6.22
N THR A 351 16.33 -18.59 -6.12
CA THR A 351 16.85 -19.42 -5.00
C THR A 351 18.16 -18.90 -4.39
N TYR A 352 18.70 -17.80 -4.90
CA TYR A 352 20.02 -17.31 -4.49
C TYR A 352 20.21 -15.83 -4.85
N GLY A 353 21.04 -15.16 -4.06
CA GLY A 353 21.45 -13.78 -4.29
C GLY A 353 20.54 -12.73 -3.66
N CYS A 354 21.06 -11.50 -3.60
CA CYS A 354 20.32 -10.29 -3.27
C CYS A 354 20.85 -9.16 -4.17
N CYS A 355 19.95 -8.57 -4.96
CA CYS A 355 20.26 -7.55 -5.97
C CYS A 355 19.48 -6.24 -5.75
N GLY A 356 18.93 -6.04 -4.54
CA GLY A 356 18.16 -4.84 -4.15
C GLY A 356 16.70 -4.84 -4.59
N CYS A 357 16.35 -5.56 -5.65
CA CYS A 357 14.97 -5.71 -6.12
C CYS A 357 14.68 -7.20 -6.34
N ASP A 358 13.86 -7.78 -5.46
CA ASP A 358 13.58 -9.21 -5.47
C ASP A 358 12.72 -9.63 -6.67
N ASP A 359 13.26 -10.57 -7.47
CA ASP A 359 12.66 -11.12 -8.70
C ASP A 359 12.15 -10.05 -9.68
N CYS A 360 12.92 -8.96 -9.81
CA CYS A 360 12.70 -7.86 -10.77
C CYS A 360 13.50 -8.04 -12.06
N GLU A 361 13.06 -7.40 -13.14
CA GLU A 361 13.74 -7.42 -14.45
C GLU A 361 14.71 -6.24 -14.65
N GLY A 362 14.71 -5.25 -13.75
CA GLY A 362 15.51 -4.02 -13.88
C GLY A 362 14.87 -3.02 -14.84
N SER A 363 13.55 -2.99 -14.88
CA SER A 363 12.72 -2.18 -15.75
C SER A 363 11.76 -1.32 -14.93
N LEU A 364 11.40 -0.13 -15.43
CA LEU A 364 10.40 0.71 -14.76
C LEU A 364 9.05 -0.01 -14.55
N ARG A 365 8.76 -1.05 -15.35
CA ARG A 365 7.58 -1.91 -15.19
C ARG A 365 7.56 -2.70 -13.88
N ASP A 366 8.71 -2.94 -13.26
CA ASP A 366 8.80 -3.66 -11.99
C ASP A 366 7.95 -2.95 -10.90
N VAL A 367 7.86 -1.61 -10.95
CA VAL A 367 7.03 -0.80 -10.03
C VAL A 367 5.56 -1.18 -10.14
N SER A 368 5.02 -1.16 -11.37
CA SER A 368 3.62 -1.54 -11.63
C SER A 368 3.34 -3.01 -11.36
N GLU A 369 4.26 -3.89 -11.78
CA GLU A 369 4.08 -5.34 -11.66
C GLU A 369 4.08 -5.77 -10.19
N ARG A 370 4.85 -5.11 -9.32
CA ARG A 370 4.82 -5.40 -7.89
C ARG A 370 3.52 -4.99 -7.22
N LEU A 371 3.02 -3.79 -7.52
CA LEU A 371 1.75 -3.31 -6.97
C LEU A 371 0.57 -4.19 -7.43
N ASP A 372 0.54 -4.56 -8.71
CA ASP A 372 -0.48 -5.47 -9.24
C ASP A 372 -0.39 -6.85 -8.59
N TRP A 373 0.83 -7.34 -8.31
CA TRP A 373 1.04 -8.63 -7.65
C TRP A 373 0.61 -8.62 -6.19
N PHE A 374 0.94 -7.58 -5.43
CA PHE A 374 0.44 -7.39 -4.06
C PHE A 374 -1.08 -7.33 -4.02
N LYS A 375 -1.70 -6.57 -4.94
CA LYS A 375 -3.16 -6.48 -5.05
C LYS A 375 -3.82 -7.83 -5.37
N HIS A 376 -3.19 -8.63 -6.23
CA HIS A 376 -3.65 -9.99 -6.57
C HIS A 376 -3.58 -10.93 -5.35
N MET A 377 -2.47 -10.91 -4.61
CA MET A 377 -2.34 -11.69 -3.38
C MET A 377 -3.38 -11.26 -2.34
N ASP A 378 -3.64 -9.97 -2.16
CA ASP A 378 -4.70 -9.48 -1.28
C ASP A 378 -6.09 -10.01 -1.66
N ASP A 379 -6.42 -10.06 -2.95
CA ASP A 379 -7.71 -10.56 -3.42
C ASP A 379 -7.93 -12.02 -3.05
N ILE A 380 -6.87 -12.83 -3.18
CA ILE A 380 -6.84 -14.25 -2.81
C ILE A 380 -6.90 -14.42 -1.29
N VAL A 381 -6.08 -13.69 -0.52
CA VAL A 381 -6.08 -13.77 0.95
C VAL A 381 -7.40 -13.27 1.54
N GLY A 382 -8.07 -12.34 0.84
CA GLY A 382 -9.33 -11.77 1.28
C GLY A 382 -9.20 -10.37 1.88
N TRP A 383 -8.07 -9.71 1.69
CA TRP A 383 -7.79 -8.39 2.24
C TRP A 383 -8.20 -7.24 1.32
N GLU A 384 -8.35 -6.06 1.94
CA GLU A 384 -8.63 -4.78 1.29
C GLU A 384 -7.51 -3.80 1.67
N LYS A 385 -6.24 -4.21 1.52
CA LYS A 385 -5.08 -3.36 1.84
C LYS A 385 -5.04 -2.14 0.93
N THR A 386 -4.60 -1.04 1.49
CA THR A 386 -4.23 0.14 0.70
C THR A 386 -2.77 0.02 0.29
N HIS A 387 -2.44 0.35 -0.96
CA HIS A 387 -1.05 0.30 -1.45
C HIS A 387 -0.51 1.70 -1.69
N TRP A 388 0.74 1.94 -1.30
CA TRP A 388 1.50 3.15 -1.63
C TRP A 388 2.78 2.79 -2.38
N GLY A 389 3.31 3.71 -3.18
CA GLY A 389 4.57 3.54 -3.88
C GLY A 389 5.74 4.16 -3.12
N VAL A 390 6.91 3.52 -3.19
CA VAL A 390 8.19 4.06 -2.72
C VAL A 390 9.14 4.09 -3.92
N PRO A 391 9.04 5.08 -4.83
CA PRO A 391 9.94 5.19 -5.97
C PRO A 391 11.39 5.44 -5.54
N GLN A 392 12.32 4.95 -6.36
CA GLN A 392 13.74 5.23 -6.22
C GLN A 392 14.01 6.71 -6.52
N ALA A 393 14.44 7.49 -5.54
CA ALA A 393 14.97 8.84 -5.69
C ALA A 393 16.45 8.94 -5.31
N PHE A 394 17.14 7.79 -5.23
CA PHE A 394 18.52 7.67 -4.79
C PHE A 394 19.39 6.93 -5.83
N GLY A 395 20.71 6.86 -5.58
CA GLY A 395 21.62 6.07 -6.40
C GLY A 395 23.09 6.34 -6.09
N ASN A 396 23.99 5.72 -6.87
CA ASN A 396 25.43 5.66 -6.59
C ASN A 396 25.75 4.96 -5.26
N GLU A 397 24.92 4.00 -4.86
CA GLU A 397 25.08 3.25 -3.63
C GLU A 397 24.58 1.82 -3.76
N THR A 398 25.07 0.96 -2.88
CA THR A 398 24.70 -0.46 -2.77
C THR A 398 24.60 -1.17 -4.13
N PHE A 399 23.38 -1.37 -4.66
CA PHE A 399 23.12 -2.06 -5.93
C PHE A 399 22.96 -1.12 -7.14
N TRP A 400 22.74 0.18 -6.92
CA TRP A 400 22.31 1.13 -7.94
C TRP A 400 23.46 2.04 -8.37
N THR A 401 23.83 1.92 -9.65
CA THR A 401 25.02 2.58 -10.20
C THR A 401 24.85 4.05 -10.57
N ARG A 402 23.62 4.58 -10.51
CA ARG A 402 23.30 6.00 -10.67
C ARG A 402 21.93 6.33 -10.07
N TYR A 403 21.68 7.62 -9.90
CA TYR A 403 20.34 8.15 -9.65
C TYR A 403 19.42 8.01 -10.88
N PRO A 404 18.10 7.99 -10.66
CA PRO A 404 17.14 8.20 -11.74
C PRO A 404 17.32 9.55 -12.42
N THR A 405 16.97 9.58 -13.69
CA THR A 405 16.70 10.84 -14.39
C THR A 405 15.36 11.41 -13.93
N PRO A 406 15.12 12.72 -14.10
CA PRO A 406 13.82 13.31 -13.80
C PRO A 406 12.65 12.65 -14.53
N ALA A 407 12.87 12.10 -15.72
CA ALA A 407 11.84 11.39 -16.48
C ALA A 407 11.51 10.03 -15.86
N GLU A 408 12.52 9.26 -15.44
CA GLU A 408 12.33 7.98 -14.74
C GLU A 408 11.57 8.18 -13.43
N GLU A 409 11.88 9.25 -12.68
CA GLU A 409 11.18 9.60 -11.44
C GLU A 409 9.67 9.83 -11.67
N VAL A 410 9.33 10.63 -12.69
CA VAL A 410 7.93 10.88 -13.08
C VAL A 410 7.25 9.57 -13.48
N VAL A 411 7.92 8.72 -14.26
CA VAL A 411 7.37 7.45 -14.71
C VAL A 411 7.09 6.52 -13.53
N MET A 412 8.04 6.33 -12.60
CA MET A 412 7.83 5.48 -11.42
C MET A 412 6.69 5.99 -10.54
N THR A 413 6.62 7.31 -10.31
CA THR A 413 5.53 7.96 -9.57
C THR A 413 4.17 7.72 -10.24
N MET A 414 4.06 8.00 -11.53
CA MET A 414 2.78 7.89 -12.25
C MET A 414 2.38 6.44 -12.50
N LEU A 415 3.33 5.52 -12.70
CA LEU A 415 3.07 4.09 -12.74
C LEU A 415 2.47 3.62 -11.41
N SER A 416 3.04 4.02 -10.29
CA SER A 416 2.49 3.68 -8.97
C SER A 416 1.03 4.09 -8.88
N ILE A 417 0.71 5.34 -9.23
CA ILE A 417 -0.67 5.89 -9.21
C ILE A 417 -1.58 5.15 -10.19
N ASN A 418 -1.15 4.93 -11.43
CA ASN A 418 -1.91 4.22 -12.45
C ASN A 418 -2.21 2.78 -12.02
N HIS A 419 -1.34 2.19 -11.20
CA HIS A 419 -1.45 0.84 -10.64
C HIS A 419 -2.08 0.80 -9.23
N GLY A 420 -2.69 1.90 -8.78
CA GLY A 420 -3.57 1.93 -7.61
C GLY A 420 -2.88 2.34 -6.31
N ALA A 421 -1.70 2.94 -6.40
CA ALA A 421 -1.07 3.56 -5.24
C ALA A 421 -1.84 4.83 -4.80
N HIS A 422 -2.17 4.92 -3.52
CA HIS A 422 -2.89 6.05 -2.92
C HIS A 422 -1.99 7.01 -2.13
N GLY A 423 -0.67 6.81 -2.24
CA GLY A 423 0.36 7.66 -1.68
C GLY A 423 1.71 7.32 -2.28
N ILE A 424 2.64 8.28 -2.24
CA ILE A 424 4.00 8.16 -2.75
C ILE A 424 4.96 8.72 -1.70
N VAL A 425 5.90 7.89 -1.29
CA VAL A 425 6.90 8.21 -0.28
C VAL A 425 8.27 7.79 -0.82
N MET A 426 8.92 8.65 -1.60
CA MET A 426 10.14 8.32 -2.34
C MET A 426 11.32 8.06 -1.41
N TRP A 427 12.14 7.03 -1.69
CA TRP A 427 13.40 6.78 -0.97
C TRP A 427 14.56 7.36 -1.78
N ASP A 428 15.33 8.33 -1.32
CA ASP A 428 15.13 9.10 -0.10
C ASP A 428 15.62 10.55 -0.25
N PHE A 429 15.53 11.31 0.85
CA PHE A 429 15.88 12.72 0.92
C PHE A 429 16.99 12.97 1.97
N PRO A 430 18.00 13.81 1.65
CA PRO A 430 18.15 14.63 0.43
C PRO A 430 18.49 13.84 -0.84
N THR A 431 18.00 14.32 -1.99
CA THR A 431 18.31 13.77 -3.33
C THR A 431 19.05 14.79 -4.21
N THR A 432 19.33 14.43 -5.45
CA THR A 432 19.94 15.33 -6.46
C THR A 432 19.06 16.55 -6.76
N PRO A 433 19.64 17.70 -7.12
CA PRO A 433 18.87 18.88 -7.50
C PRO A 433 17.87 18.65 -8.63
N GLU A 434 18.22 17.79 -9.59
CA GLU A 434 17.37 17.47 -10.74
C GLU A 434 16.13 16.67 -10.35
N ILE A 435 16.28 15.67 -9.48
CA ILE A 435 15.14 14.92 -8.93
C ILE A 435 14.29 15.83 -8.05
N LEU A 436 14.91 16.59 -7.15
CA LEU A 436 14.18 17.54 -6.30
C LEU A 436 13.39 18.56 -7.12
N GLN A 437 13.96 19.08 -8.20
CA GLN A 437 13.28 20.03 -9.08
C GLN A 437 12.05 19.41 -9.76
N ILE A 438 12.07 18.13 -10.13
CA ILE A 438 10.91 17.50 -10.76
C ILE A 438 9.83 17.14 -9.75
N THR A 439 10.20 16.60 -8.59
CA THR A 439 9.24 16.22 -7.56
C THR A 439 8.58 17.45 -6.93
N THR A 440 9.29 18.56 -6.74
CA THR A 440 8.69 19.86 -6.34
C THR A 440 7.71 20.42 -7.37
N ARG A 441 7.84 20.09 -8.65
CA ARG A 441 6.86 20.45 -9.69
C ARG A 441 5.64 19.53 -9.69
N LEU A 442 5.83 18.25 -9.36
CA LEU A 442 4.74 17.28 -9.24
C LEU A 442 3.93 17.49 -7.97
N ALA A 443 4.57 17.85 -6.86
CA ALA A 443 3.95 17.98 -5.55
C ALA A 443 2.65 18.82 -5.57
N PRO A 444 2.62 20.08 -6.05
CA PRO A 444 1.39 20.87 -6.06
C PRO A 444 0.31 20.36 -7.04
N ILE A 445 0.66 19.45 -7.96
CA ILE A 445 -0.32 18.78 -8.85
C ILE A 445 -0.94 17.60 -8.12
N LEU A 446 -0.11 16.72 -7.55
CA LEU A 446 -0.54 15.49 -6.90
C LEU A 446 -1.22 15.73 -5.56
N THR A 447 -0.86 16.81 -4.86
CA THR A 447 -1.50 17.21 -3.60
C THR A 447 -2.67 18.18 -3.78
N ASN A 448 -2.96 18.61 -5.02
CA ASN A 448 -4.12 19.44 -5.31
C ASN A 448 -5.42 18.68 -5.06
N SER A 449 -6.36 19.28 -4.32
CA SER A 449 -7.63 18.63 -3.97
C SER A 449 -8.48 18.18 -5.15
N THR A 450 -8.38 18.83 -6.32
CA THR A 450 -9.13 18.42 -7.52
C THR A 450 -8.54 17.14 -8.11
N ILE A 451 -7.22 17.09 -8.28
CA ILE A 451 -6.53 15.94 -8.87
C ILE A 451 -6.46 14.77 -7.90
N SER A 452 -6.08 15.02 -6.65
CA SER A 452 -6.00 13.98 -5.62
C SER A 452 -7.35 13.31 -5.38
N ASN A 453 -8.46 14.06 -5.47
CA ASN A 453 -9.79 13.48 -5.32
C ASN A 453 -10.09 12.42 -6.40
N PHE A 454 -9.58 12.57 -7.63
CA PHE A 454 -9.71 11.48 -8.63
C PHE A 454 -9.00 10.22 -8.16
N PHE A 455 -7.75 10.34 -7.70
CA PHE A 455 -6.97 9.19 -7.27
C PHE A 455 -7.56 8.51 -6.04
N LEU A 456 -8.18 9.26 -5.12
CA LEU A 456 -8.63 8.77 -3.83
C LEU A 456 -10.09 8.32 -3.79
N THR A 457 -10.97 8.93 -4.59
CA THR A 457 -12.43 8.77 -4.43
C THR A 457 -13.17 8.38 -5.70
N LYS A 458 -12.47 8.23 -6.84
CA LYS A 458 -13.10 7.88 -8.12
C LYS A 458 -12.67 6.49 -8.59
N PRO A 459 -13.57 5.72 -9.22
CA PRO A 459 -13.23 4.42 -9.79
C PRO A 459 -12.09 4.54 -10.81
N ARG A 460 -11.05 3.72 -10.61
CA ARG A 460 -9.90 3.57 -11.49
C ARG A 460 -10.19 2.50 -12.54
N ILE A 461 -9.87 2.78 -13.80
CA ILE A 461 -9.95 1.80 -14.90
C ILE A 461 -8.63 1.80 -15.66
N ALA A 462 -7.91 0.68 -15.57
CA ALA A 462 -6.75 0.43 -16.42
C ALA A 462 -7.22 0.22 -17.87
N LEU A 463 -6.56 0.88 -18.81
CA LEU A 463 -6.89 0.77 -20.23
C LEU A 463 -6.02 -0.31 -20.88
N SER A 464 -6.60 -1.06 -21.82
CA SER A 464 -5.84 -2.01 -22.62
C SER A 464 -4.79 -1.27 -23.44
N SER A 465 -3.59 -1.86 -23.60
CA SER A 465 -2.43 -1.24 -24.26
C SER A 465 -2.83 -0.46 -25.52
N PRO A 466 -2.72 0.89 -25.51
CA PRO A 466 -3.23 1.70 -26.60
C PRO A 466 -2.47 1.40 -27.88
N SER A 467 -3.21 1.13 -28.96
CA SER A 467 -2.59 0.79 -30.25
C SER A 467 -1.92 2.02 -30.86
N SER A 468 -0.62 1.92 -31.19
CA SER A 468 0.06 2.95 -31.98
C SER A 468 -0.16 2.69 -33.47
N SER A 469 -0.49 3.73 -34.22
CA SER A 469 -0.77 3.63 -35.67
C SER A 469 0.47 3.40 -36.54
N SER A 470 1.67 3.34 -35.95
CA SER A 470 2.93 3.11 -36.65
C SER A 470 3.38 1.65 -36.53
N SER A 471 2.77 0.75 -37.30
CA SER A 471 3.27 -0.62 -37.45
C SER A 471 4.20 -0.74 -38.68
N SER A 472 5.42 -1.21 -38.45
CA SER A 472 6.19 -1.93 -39.46
C SER A 472 6.51 -3.33 -38.92
N SER A 473 5.75 -4.30 -39.43
CA SER A 473 5.99 -5.75 -39.49
C SER A 473 7.10 -6.36 -38.61
N SER A 474 6.71 -7.07 -37.55
CA SER A 474 7.08 -8.48 -37.35
C SER A 474 6.26 -9.10 -36.21
N SER A 475 6.00 -10.39 -36.33
CA SER A 475 5.14 -11.21 -35.49
C SER A 475 5.66 -11.40 -34.06
N GLN A 476 5.20 -10.55 -33.15
CA GLN A 476 4.91 -10.76 -31.73
C GLN A 476 4.17 -9.49 -31.35
N ALA A 477 3.02 -9.57 -30.66
CA ALA A 477 2.34 -8.37 -30.21
C ALA A 477 3.32 -7.56 -29.35
N GLN A 478 3.92 -6.51 -29.92
CA GLN A 478 4.70 -5.54 -29.14
C GLN A 478 3.67 -4.92 -28.21
N LYS A 479 3.66 -5.33 -26.93
CA LYS A 479 3.12 -4.52 -25.85
C LYS A 479 3.65 -3.13 -26.11
N THR A 480 2.78 -2.18 -26.43
CA THR A 480 3.21 -0.80 -26.53
C THR A 480 3.81 -0.43 -25.18
N ASP A 481 4.92 0.29 -25.17
CA ASP A 481 5.51 0.85 -23.95
C ASP A 481 4.69 2.03 -23.43
N ILE A 482 3.37 1.89 -23.43
CA ILE A 482 2.42 2.88 -22.95
C ILE A 482 1.59 2.19 -21.87
N ASP A 483 1.59 2.79 -20.70
CA ASP A 483 0.65 2.54 -19.63
C ASP A 483 -0.40 3.66 -19.62
N ALA A 484 -1.67 3.31 -19.42
CA ALA A 484 -2.75 4.28 -19.44
C ALA A 484 -3.89 3.89 -18.50
N THR A 485 -4.33 4.86 -17.72
CA THR A 485 -5.39 4.68 -16.72
C THR A 485 -6.32 5.88 -16.74
N ILE A 486 -7.60 5.63 -16.51
CA ILE A 486 -8.59 6.70 -16.34
C ILE A 486 -9.26 6.63 -14.96
N TRP A 487 -9.69 7.79 -14.50
CA TRP A 487 -10.60 7.94 -13.38
C TRP A 487 -11.83 8.70 -13.85
N ILE A 488 -13.00 8.16 -13.52
CA ILE A 488 -14.28 8.67 -14.00
C ILE A 488 -14.99 9.38 -12.85
N ASP A 489 -15.30 10.66 -13.09
CA ASP A 489 -16.30 11.41 -12.34
C ASP A 489 -17.53 11.67 -13.24
N ASP A 490 -18.59 12.23 -12.68
CA ASP A 490 -19.87 12.42 -13.39
C ASP A 490 -19.74 13.28 -14.66
N GLU A 491 -18.90 14.31 -14.62
CA GLU A 491 -18.74 15.27 -15.72
C GLU A 491 -17.32 15.32 -16.31
N ILE A 492 -16.33 14.78 -15.60
CA ILE A 492 -14.90 14.92 -15.94
C ILE A 492 -14.23 13.55 -15.86
N ILE A 493 -13.35 13.28 -16.82
CA ILE A 493 -12.49 12.10 -16.83
C ILE A 493 -11.05 12.58 -16.73
N LEU A 494 -10.33 12.08 -15.73
CA LEU A 494 -8.89 12.23 -15.65
C LEU A 494 -8.24 11.06 -16.40
N VAL A 495 -7.33 11.37 -17.31
CA VAL A 495 -6.57 10.37 -18.09
C VAL A 495 -5.08 10.54 -17.78
N SER A 496 -4.44 9.47 -17.32
CA SER A 496 -3.00 9.37 -17.17
C SER A 496 -2.43 8.47 -18.27
N ILE A 497 -1.35 8.91 -18.89
CA ILE A 497 -0.67 8.20 -19.98
C ILE A 497 0.83 8.28 -19.72
N VAL A 498 1.48 7.14 -19.59
CA VAL A 498 2.89 7.03 -19.25
C VAL A 498 3.61 6.26 -20.35
N ASN A 499 4.65 6.87 -20.93
CA ASN A 499 5.56 6.19 -21.87
C ASN A 499 6.70 5.54 -21.08
N LEU A 500 6.79 4.23 -21.16
CA LEU A 500 7.81 3.37 -20.55
C LEU A 500 9.02 3.16 -21.46
N GLY A 501 8.91 3.58 -22.72
CA GLY A 501 9.97 3.45 -23.70
C GLY A 501 11.06 4.47 -23.45
N LEU A 502 12.31 4.06 -23.71
CA LEU A 502 13.49 4.95 -23.63
C LEU A 502 13.50 6.03 -24.73
N GLN A 503 12.59 5.95 -25.70
CA GLN A 503 12.49 6.87 -26.82
C GLN A 503 11.16 7.62 -26.79
N ASN A 504 11.20 8.87 -27.23
CA ASN A 504 10.00 9.65 -27.49
C ASN A 504 9.15 8.95 -28.57
N LEU A 505 7.87 8.73 -28.27
CA LEU A 505 6.93 8.21 -29.25
C LEU A 505 6.51 9.34 -30.19
N GLY A 506 6.73 9.14 -31.50
CA GLY A 506 6.22 10.02 -32.54
C GLY A 506 4.85 9.59 -33.03
N GLY A 507 3.99 10.55 -33.41
CA GLY A 507 2.67 10.28 -33.98
C GLY A 507 1.51 10.38 -32.99
N GLU A 508 0.33 9.98 -33.43
CA GLU A 508 -0.89 9.98 -32.61
C GLU A 508 -1.00 8.68 -31.81
N ILE A 509 -1.26 8.81 -30.50
CA ILE A 509 -1.59 7.71 -29.60
C ILE A 509 -3.13 7.67 -29.49
N LEU A 510 -3.72 6.54 -29.86
CA LEU A 510 -5.16 6.32 -29.74
C LEU A 510 -5.47 5.56 -28.45
N ILE A 511 -6.36 6.12 -27.64
CA ILE A 511 -6.82 5.52 -26.39
C ILE A 511 -8.31 5.27 -26.52
N ASP A 512 -8.69 4.00 -26.44
CA ASP A 512 -10.08 3.60 -26.40
C ASP A 512 -10.64 3.80 -24.99
N LEU A 513 -11.66 4.65 -24.88
CA LEU A 513 -12.38 4.84 -23.63
C LEU A 513 -13.46 3.76 -23.45
N PRO A 514 -13.82 3.40 -22.20
CA PRO A 514 -14.91 2.47 -21.94
C PRO A 514 -16.22 2.83 -22.64
N ASP A 515 -16.99 1.80 -23.00
CA ASP A 515 -18.29 1.94 -23.65
C ASP A 515 -19.22 2.89 -22.89
N GLY A 516 -19.89 3.78 -23.63
CA GLY A 516 -20.85 4.74 -23.08
C GLY A 516 -20.26 6.11 -22.73
N ILE A 517 -18.93 6.26 -22.73
CA ILE A 517 -18.27 7.54 -22.53
C ILE A 517 -18.21 8.33 -23.85
N LYS A 518 -18.63 9.60 -23.80
CA LYS A 518 -18.48 10.56 -24.91
C LYS A 518 -17.70 11.78 -24.41
N VAL A 519 -16.70 12.19 -25.16
CA VAL A 519 -15.84 13.34 -24.82
C VAL A 519 -16.23 14.52 -25.70
N ASP A 520 -16.79 15.56 -25.08
CA ASP A 520 -17.21 16.78 -25.78
C ASP A 520 -16.09 17.83 -25.85
N GLU A 521 -15.23 17.90 -24.84
CA GLU A 521 -14.09 18.83 -24.77
C GLU A 521 -12.86 18.14 -24.17
N LYS A 522 -11.67 18.51 -24.65
CA LYS A 522 -10.38 18.04 -24.12
C LYS A 522 -9.56 19.21 -23.63
N THR A 523 -9.43 19.33 -22.32
CA THR A 523 -8.50 20.27 -21.68
C THR A 523 -7.21 19.53 -21.33
N ARG A 524 -6.07 20.03 -21.83
CA ARG A 524 -4.76 19.39 -21.62
C ARG A 524 -3.97 20.15 -20.56
N SER A 525 -3.78 19.54 -19.40
CA SER A 525 -2.73 19.95 -18.45
C SER A 525 -1.42 19.27 -18.86
N ASP A 526 -0.62 19.94 -19.70
CA ASP A 526 0.59 19.33 -20.25
C ASP A 526 1.75 19.36 -19.22
N TYR A 527 2.18 18.19 -18.74
CA TYR A 527 3.59 17.99 -18.40
C TYR A 527 4.29 17.48 -19.66
N ARG A 528 4.87 18.40 -20.44
CA ARG A 528 5.86 18.01 -21.46
C ARG A 528 7.21 17.88 -20.76
N ASN A 529 7.82 16.70 -20.85
CA ASN A 529 9.27 16.63 -20.86
C ASN A 529 9.71 17.41 -22.11
N GLU A 530 10.04 18.69 -21.95
CA GLU A 530 10.70 19.45 -23.01
C GLU A 530 12.14 18.93 -23.15
N LYS A 531 12.29 17.85 -23.92
CA LYS A 531 13.45 17.59 -24.76
C LYS A 531 13.05 16.93 -26.07
#